data_AF-A0A953BTB6-F1
#
_entry.id   AF-A0A953BTB6-F1
#
_cell.length_a   1.000
_cell.length_b   1.000
_cell.length_c   1.000
_cell.angle_alpha   90.00
_cell.angle_beta   90.00
_cell.angle_gamma   90.00
#
_symmetry.space_group_name_H-M   'P 1'
#
loop_
_entity.id
_entity.type
_entity.pdbx_description
1 polymer ?
#
loop_
_entity_poly.entity_id
_entity_poly.type
_entity_poly.pdbx_seq_one_letter_code
_entity_poly.pdbx_strand_id
1 'polypeptide(L)'
;MQRAAAWICMGVRLAFGGWIACTLASTSVPARGADGLSLESPDEAVLFVRAPVPEQTSDDRALVERMAAAWAGQRGEIAACDIRYRLFRSEVAGERTFDEFEAALARHDLSADRDALRRFIEDLNGGAFRADPPWSECRLLVSASRLRSDQGPFSFVEVDDIRIHHDPRNLQFNVHNRGSRGLAGDDLSSLRRIPTSDQAAVGLIVLRREDGLVELGWRDPQDPLSIAPPRMTVDEATGVVVARSQPDAGGARHTEFRFLDLTTFGDDITFPRAAVQARFSGDRLRMIAVHVLDELRFNEPVPDSAFQLAGRAGHVIVDCRDAKRAWPLPENTDDLARWLRTASPPTPLAAAARLESGSRNWLWLLNGVGCLAIGIALWRRRGTPPPEPDATRDANRAHFKSS
;
A
#
# COMPACT_ATOMS: atom_id res chain seq x y z
N MET A 1 49.37 -47.74 -23.80
CA MET A 1 48.41 -47.57 -22.69
C MET A 1 47.30 -46.64 -23.19
N GLN A 2 46.17 -47.25 -23.59
CA GLN A 2 44.81 -46.97 -23.10
C GLN A 2 44.26 -45.58 -23.51
N ARG A 3 43.44 -45.54 -24.57
CA ARG A 3 41.94 -45.40 -24.56
C ARG A 3 41.50 -43.98 -24.19
N ALA A 4 40.54 -43.29 -24.81
CA ALA A 4 39.59 -43.45 -25.90
C ALA A 4 39.10 -42.01 -26.22
N ALA A 5 38.85 -41.60 -27.47
CA ALA A 5 37.51 -41.47 -28.10
C ALA A 5 36.40 -40.92 -27.17
N ALA A 6 35.41 -40.11 -27.55
CA ALA A 6 35.02 -39.31 -28.71
C ALA A 6 33.55 -38.86 -28.42
N TRP A 7 32.98 -37.99 -29.27
CA TRP A 7 31.55 -37.63 -29.42
C TRP A 7 30.96 -36.57 -28.48
N ILE A 8 30.03 -35.68 -28.86
CA ILE A 8 29.53 -35.04 -30.11
C ILE A 8 28.65 -33.86 -29.61
N CYS A 9 28.64 -32.75 -30.35
CA CYS A 9 27.67 -31.64 -30.21
C CYS A 9 26.21 -32.06 -30.56
N MET A 10 25.20 -31.66 -29.77
CA MET A 10 23.90 -31.09 -30.21
C MET A 10 22.80 -31.15 -29.14
N GLY A 11 21.99 -30.07 -29.07
CA GLY A 11 20.70 -29.97 -28.38
C GLY A 11 20.83 -29.40 -26.96
N VAL A 12 20.22 -28.28 -26.57
CA VAL A 12 18.89 -27.75 -26.90
C VAL A 12 18.91 -26.23 -26.68
N ARG A 13 18.61 -25.46 -27.74
CA ARG A 13 17.90 -24.18 -27.62
C ARG A 13 16.46 -24.54 -27.22
N LEU A 14 15.94 -23.99 -26.13
CA LEU A 14 14.55 -23.54 -25.96
C LEU A 14 14.31 -23.09 -24.51
N ALA A 15 13.65 -21.93 -24.39
CA ALA A 15 12.97 -21.39 -23.20
C ALA A 15 13.83 -21.03 -21.97
N PHE A 16 14.09 -19.73 -21.78
CA PHE A 16 13.61 -18.93 -20.64
C PHE A 16 14.21 -17.52 -20.77
N GLY A 17 13.67 -16.77 -21.72
CA GLY A 17 13.77 -15.33 -21.75
C GLY A 17 12.57 -14.74 -21.04
N GLY A 18 12.81 -13.71 -20.22
CA GLY A 18 11.80 -12.81 -19.69
C GLY A 18 11.15 -13.29 -18.40
N TRP A 19 11.49 -12.60 -17.31
CA TRP A 19 10.66 -12.22 -16.15
C TRP A 19 11.58 -12.00 -14.95
N ILE A 20 12.42 -10.96 -15.03
CA ILE A 20 13.15 -10.41 -13.89
C ILE A 20 13.10 -8.88 -14.03
N ALA A 21 12.03 -8.29 -13.51
CA ALA A 21 11.93 -6.90 -13.05
C ALA A 21 10.47 -6.68 -12.61
N CYS A 22 10.22 -6.69 -11.30
CA CYS A 22 9.13 -6.00 -10.59
C CYS A 22 8.83 -6.70 -9.26
N THR A 23 9.80 -6.73 -8.35
CA THR A 23 9.52 -6.72 -6.91
C THR A 23 10.80 -6.28 -6.20
N LEU A 24 10.72 -5.22 -5.39
CA LEU A 24 11.81 -4.49 -4.70
C LEU A 24 12.33 -3.24 -5.45
N ALA A 25 11.56 -2.15 -5.39
CA ALA A 25 12.09 -0.78 -5.57
C ALA A 25 11.44 0.19 -4.57
N SER A 26 12.03 0.24 -3.37
CA SER A 26 11.89 1.24 -2.30
C SER A 26 12.95 0.80 -1.28
N THR A 27 14.10 1.42 -1.06
CA THR A 27 14.63 2.77 -1.25
C THR A 27 16.16 2.70 -1.37
N SER A 28 16.73 3.41 -2.36
CA SER A 28 18.00 4.16 -2.30
C SER A 28 18.48 4.45 -3.73
N VAL A 29 18.35 5.71 -4.15
CA VAL A 29 18.94 6.21 -5.39
C VAL A 29 20.40 6.57 -5.08
N PRO A 30 21.40 5.98 -5.76
CA PRO A 30 22.73 6.55 -5.78
C PRO A 30 22.74 7.75 -6.72
N ALA A 31 23.14 8.92 -6.21
CA ALA A 31 23.42 10.08 -7.04
C ALA A 31 24.65 9.81 -7.91
N ARG A 32 24.48 9.78 -9.24
CA ARG A 32 25.55 10.06 -10.22
C ARG A 32 24.99 10.18 -11.65
N GLY A 33 25.42 11.24 -12.33
CA GLY A 33 25.45 11.32 -13.80
C GLY A 33 24.34 12.16 -14.43
N ALA A 34 24.55 13.47 -14.47
CA ALA A 34 23.90 14.33 -15.46
C ALA A 34 24.27 13.84 -16.86
N ASP A 35 23.27 13.61 -17.71
CA ASP A 35 23.18 14.19 -19.06
C ASP A 35 21.92 13.70 -19.79
N GLY A 36 21.04 14.64 -20.13
CA GLY A 36 20.24 14.60 -21.35
C GLY A 36 19.05 13.64 -21.42
N LEU A 37 18.02 13.82 -20.59
CA LEU A 37 16.64 13.49 -21.00
C LEU A 37 15.70 14.59 -20.51
N SER A 38 15.25 15.41 -21.47
CA SER A 38 14.16 16.37 -21.29
C SER A 38 12.86 15.60 -21.01
N LEU A 39 12.38 15.68 -19.78
CA LEU A 39 11.01 15.32 -19.39
C LEU A 39 10.27 16.63 -19.09
N GLU A 40 9.88 17.33 -20.15
CA GLU A 40 8.78 18.27 -20.07
C GLU A 40 7.48 17.50 -20.33
N SER A 41 6.76 17.19 -19.26
CA SER A 41 5.30 17.14 -19.31
C SER A 41 4.77 17.71 -17.99
N PRO A 42 4.10 18.88 -18.01
CA PRO A 42 3.64 19.54 -16.81
C PRO A 42 2.37 18.87 -16.28
N ASP A 43 2.31 18.69 -14.96
CA ASP A 43 1.16 18.93 -14.09
C ASP A 43 -0.24 18.93 -14.74
N GLU A 44 -0.77 17.78 -15.12
CA GLU A 44 -2.21 17.53 -14.98
C GLU A 44 -2.48 17.11 -13.54
N ALA A 45 -2.45 18.10 -12.64
CA ALA A 45 -3.12 17.92 -11.36
C ALA A 45 -4.60 17.66 -11.67
N VAL A 46 -5.06 16.44 -11.43
CA VAL A 46 -6.48 16.11 -11.45
C VAL A 46 -7.15 16.98 -10.38
N LEU A 47 -7.70 18.11 -10.82
CA LEU A 47 -8.54 18.98 -10.01
C LEU A 47 -9.80 18.18 -9.72
N PHE A 48 -9.85 17.54 -8.55
CA PHE A 48 -11.10 17.01 -8.02
C PHE A 48 -12.03 18.19 -7.85
N VAL A 49 -12.96 18.34 -8.81
CA VAL A 49 -13.99 19.36 -8.76
C VAL A 49 -14.75 19.14 -7.46
N ARG A 50 -14.60 20.09 -6.53
CA ARG A 50 -15.30 20.09 -5.26
C ARG A 50 -16.80 20.19 -5.56
N ALA A 51 -17.49 19.07 -5.45
CA ALA A 51 -18.92 19.05 -5.59
C ALA A 51 -19.55 19.79 -4.38
N PRO A 52 -20.59 20.62 -4.60
CA PRO A 52 -21.28 21.27 -3.50
C PRO A 52 -21.92 20.22 -2.59
N VAL A 53 -21.94 20.48 -1.30
CA VAL A 53 -22.60 19.60 -0.33
C VAL A 53 -24.13 19.69 -0.52
N PRO A 54 -24.82 18.57 -0.80
CA PRO A 54 -26.28 18.57 -0.92
C PRO A 54 -26.94 18.89 0.42
N GLU A 55 -28.11 19.52 0.37
CA GLU A 55 -28.92 19.78 1.55
C GLU A 55 -29.27 18.45 2.25
N GLN A 56 -29.03 18.36 3.56
CA GLN A 56 -29.24 17.13 4.32
C GLN A 56 -30.60 17.18 5.02
N THR A 57 -31.48 16.25 4.65
CA THR A 57 -32.79 16.09 5.27
C THR A 57 -32.68 15.52 6.69
N SER A 58 -33.79 15.53 7.44
CA SER A 58 -33.86 14.81 8.73
C SER A 58 -33.62 13.30 8.56
N ASP A 59 -34.11 12.74 7.45
CA ASP A 59 -34.05 11.31 7.18
C ASP A 59 -32.63 10.87 6.84
N ASP A 60 -31.86 11.70 6.12
CA ASP A 60 -30.44 11.44 5.83
C ASP A 60 -29.61 11.39 7.10
N ARG A 61 -29.86 12.30 8.06
CA ARG A 61 -29.16 12.30 9.35
C ARG A 61 -29.48 11.06 10.16
N ALA A 62 -30.77 10.71 10.25
CA ALA A 62 -31.20 9.50 10.93
C ALA A 62 -30.62 8.23 10.27
N LEU A 63 -30.46 8.22 8.95
CA LEU A 63 -29.81 7.12 8.23
C LEU A 63 -28.33 6.99 8.59
N VAL A 64 -27.58 8.10 8.54
CA VAL A 64 -26.15 8.11 8.92
C VAL A 64 -25.97 7.65 10.37
N GLU A 65 -26.82 8.08 11.30
CA GLU A 65 -26.80 7.63 12.70
C GLU A 65 -27.04 6.12 12.81
N ARG A 66 -28.03 5.58 12.10
CA ARG A 66 -28.28 4.12 12.05
C ARG A 66 -27.09 3.36 11.48
N MET A 67 -26.48 3.85 10.40
CA MET A 67 -25.29 3.23 9.80
C MET A 67 -24.10 3.25 10.76
N ALA A 68 -23.88 4.36 11.47
CA ALA A 68 -22.83 4.46 12.48
C ALA A 68 -23.02 3.44 13.62
N ALA A 69 -24.26 3.22 14.06
CA ALA A 69 -24.60 2.20 15.03
C ALA A 69 -24.38 0.77 14.47
N ALA A 70 -24.80 0.50 13.24
CA ALA A 70 -24.56 -0.77 12.56
C ALA A 70 -23.06 -1.08 12.46
N TRP A 71 -22.23 -0.12 12.04
CA TRP A 71 -20.78 -0.30 11.98
C TRP A 71 -20.14 -0.53 13.35
N ALA A 72 -20.70 0.03 14.42
CA ALA A 72 -20.24 -0.26 15.77
C ALA A 72 -20.45 -1.74 16.14
N GLY A 73 -21.62 -2.30 15.78
CA GLY A 73 -21.88 -3.74 15.91
C GLY A 73 -20.92 -4.58 15.06
N GLN A 74 -20.77 -4.22 13.78
CA GLN A 74 -19.92 -4.95 12.84
C GLN A 74 -18.44 -5.00 13.26
N ARG A 75 -17.92 -3.96 13.94
CA ARG A 75 -16.54 -3.98 14.46
C ARG A 75 -16.32 -5.02 15.54
N GLY A 76 -17.37 -5.43 16.26
CA GLY A 76 -17.29 -6.40 17.36
C GLY A 76 -17.76 -7.81 17.00
N GLU A 77 -18.39 -8.00 15.84
CA GLU A 77 -19.04 -9.28 15.50
C GLU A 77 -18.04 -10.39 15.12
N ILE A 78 -16.83 -10.04 14.67
CA ILE A 78 -15.76 -10.97 14.33
C ILE A 78 -14.67 -10.90 15.41
N ALA A 79 -14.76 -11.80 16.40
CA ALA A 79 -13.73 -11.96 17.43
C ALA A 79 -12.54 -12.81 16.95
N ALA A 80 -12.82 -13.78 16.08
CA ALA A 80 -11.82 -14.61 15.42
C ALA A 80 -12.26 -14.98 14.01
N CYS A 81 -11.30 -15.21 13.10
CA CYS A 81 -11.59 -15.74 11.78
C CYS A 81 -10.46 -16.61 11.22
N ASP A 82 -10.84 -17.52 10.33
CA ASP A 82 -9.95 -18.26 9.44
C ASP A 82 -10.52 -18.19 8.02
N ILE A 83 -9.80 -17.47 7.16
CA ILE A 83 -10.22 -17.17 5.80
C ILE A 83 -9.19 -17.72 4.84
N ARG A 84 -9.61 -18.61 3.94
CA ARG A 84 -8.80 -19.05 2.79
C ARG A 84 -9.29 -18.36 1.54
N TYR A 85 -8.36 -17.83 0.78
CA TYR A 85 -8.69 -17.07 -0.41
C TYR A 85 -7.64 -17.21 -1.49
N ARG A 86 -8.07 -16.97 -2.72
CA ARG A 86 -7.18 -16.82 -3.88
C ARG A 86 -6.95 -15.34 -4.15
N LEU A 87 -5.70 -14.98 -4.37
CA LEU A 87 -5.30 -13.63 -4.75
C LEU A 87 -4.68 -13.65 -6.14
N PHE A 88 -5.24 -12.83 -7.03
CA PHE A 88 -4.57 -12.40 -8.24
C PHE A 88 -4.21 -10.93 -8.13
N ARG A 89 -2.99 -10.60 -8.52
CA ARG A 89 -2.51 -9.22 -8.60
C ARG A 89 -1.70 -9.06 -9.87
N SER A 90 -2.03 -8.05 -10.67
CA SER A 90 -1.30 -7.75 -11.89
C SER A 90 -1.30 -6.26 -12.18
N GLU A 91 -0.23 -5.82 -12.81
CA GLU A 91 -0.29 -4.61 -13.63
C GLU A 91 -1.19 -4.89 -14.83
N VAL A 92 -2.01 -3.91 -15.18
CA VAL A 92 -2.92 -4.01 -16.33
C VAL A 92 -2.22 -3.37 -17.51
N ALA A 93 -2.05 -4.13 -18.59
CA ALA A 93 -1.36 -3.65 -19.79
C ALA A 93 -2.22 -2.68 -20.61
N GLY A 94 -3.55 -2.77 -20.48
CA GLY A 94 -4.50 -1.93 -21.21
C GLY A 94 -4.71 -0.55 -20.57
N GLU A 95 -5.02 0.44 -21.41
CA GLU A 95 -5.42 1.79 -20.99
C GLU A 95 -6.90 1.84 -20.60
N ARG A 96 -7.37 0.93 -19.73
CA ARG A 96 -8.80 0.87 -19.39
C ARG A 96 -9.23 2.06 -18.53
N THR A 97 -10.38 2.66 -18.84
CA THR A 97 -10.97 3.70 -18.01
C THR A 97 -11.72 3.11 -16.81
N PHE A 98 -12.13 3.97 -15.87
CA PHE A 98 -12.98 3.56 -14.76
C PHE A 98 -14.33 2.98 -15.25
N ASP A 99 -14.98 3.63 -16.21
CA ASP A 99 -16.26 3.15 -16.76
C ASP A 99 -16.11 1.78 -17.45
N GLU A 100 -15.00 1.57 -18.17
CA GLU A 100 -14.70 0.27 -18.78
C GLU A 100 -14.44 -0.81 -17.73
N PHE A 101 -13.79 -0.45 -16.62
CA PHE A 101 -13.59 -1.35 -15.47
C PHE A 101 -14.92 -1.74 -14.81
N GLU A 102 -15.80 -0.78 -14.52
CA GLU A 102 -17.11 -1.07 -13.93
C GLU A 102 -17.99 -1.90 -14.89
N ALA A 103 -17.93 -1.61 -16.20
CA ALA A 103 -18.64 -2.38 -17.21
C ALA A 103 -18.12 -3.82 -17.31
N ALA A 104 -16.80 -4.04 -17.19
CA ALA A 104 -16.23 -5.38 -17.12
C ALA A 104 -16.68 -6.09 -15.83
N LEU A 105 -16.63 -5.39 -14.69
CA LEU A 105 -17.05 -5.96 -13.41
C LEU A 105 -18.50 -6.43 -13.42
N ALA A 106 -19.41 -5.65 -14.01
CA ALA A 106 -20.82 -5.99 -14.12
C ALA A 106 -21.11 -7.18 -15.06
N ARG A 107 -20.19 -7.52 -15.99
CA ARG A 107 -20.35 -8.66 -16.91
C ARG A 107 -19.94 -10.00 -16.31
N HIS A 108 -19.20 -10.00 -15.21
CA HIS A 108 -18.56 -11.20 -14.67
C HIS A 108 -18.94 -11.44 -13.21
N ASP A 109 -19.51 -12.61 -12.92
CA ASP A 109 -19.67 -13.10 -11.56
C ASP A 109 -18.31 -13.64 -11.06
N LEU A 110 -17.65 -12.89 -10.19
CA LEU A 110 -16.32 -13.23 -9.69
C LEU A 110 -16.34 -14.16 -8.47
N SER A 111 -17.50 -14.42 -7.87
CA SER A 111 -17.60 -15.18 -6.62
C SER A 111 -17.61 -16.69 -6.79
N ALA A 112 -18.09 -17.19 -7.94
CA ALA A 112 -18.43 -18.61 -8.08
C ALA A 112 -17.49 -19.42 -8.99
N ASP A 113 -16.89 -18.79 -10.01
CA ASP A 113 -16.24 -19.51 -11.12
C ASP A 113 -14.83 -18.98 -11.42
N ARG A 114 -13.83 -19.88 -11.35
CA ARG A 114 -12.44 -19.56 -11.73
C ARG A 114 -12.35 -19.12 -13.20
N ASP A 115 -13.20 -19.66 -14.07
CA ASP A 115 -13.24 -19.26 -15.48
C ASP A 115 -13.85 -17.87 -15.67
N ALA A 116 -14.87 -17.50 -14.88
CA ALA A 116 -15.44 -16.14 -14.92
C ALA A 116 -14.40 -15.09 -14.53
N LEU A 117 -13.62 -15.40 -13.50
CA LEU A 117 -12.52 -14.55 -13.06
C LEU A 117 -11.40 -14.46 -14.10
N ARG A 118 -11.02 -15.57 -14.74
CA ARG A 118 -10.07 -15.53 -15.88
C ARG A 118 -10.58 -14.62 -17.00
N ARG A 119 -11.85 -14.77 -17.40
CA ARG A 119 -12.48 -13.95 -18.45
C ARG A 119 -12.48 -12.47 -18.09
N PHE A 120 -12.76 -12.13 -16.83
CA PHE A 120 -12.70 -10.75 -16.33
C PHE A 120 -11.29 -10.15 -16.48
N ILE A 121 -10.25 -10.89 -16.09
CA ILE A 121 -8.87 -10.39 -16.23
C ILE A 121 -8.46 -10.29 -17.71
N GLU A 122 -8.89 -11.22 -18.57
CA GLU A 122 -8.67 -11.17 -20.03
C GLU A 122 -9.31 -9.94 -20.68
N ASP A 123 -10.55 -9.62 -20.29
CA ASP A 123 -11.28 -8.45 -20.77
C ASP A 123 -10.56 -7.13 -20.43
N LEU A 124 -10.08 -7.03 -19.18
CA LEU A 124 -9.31 -5.88 -18.72
C LEU A 124 -7.95 -5.75 -19.42
N ASN A 125 -7.28 -6.86 -19.72
CA ASN A 125 -5.97 -6.84 -20.40
C ASN A 125 -6.07 -6.82 -21.94
N GLY A 126 -7.28 -6.85 -22.50
CA GLY A 126 -7.49 -6.75 -23.94
C GLY A 126 -7.02 -7.99 -24.72
N GLY A 127 -6.96 -9.16 -24.09
CA GLY A 127 -6.53 -10.38 -24.76
C GLY A 127 -6.35 -11.57 -23.82
N ALA A 128 -6.34 -12.77 -24.41
CA ALA A 128 -6.16 -14.02 -23.68
C ALA A 128 -4.81 -14.05 -22.95
N PHE A 129 -4.81 -14.56 -21.72
CA PHE A 129 -3.55 -14.83 -21.04
C PHE A 129 -2.81 -15.97 -21.74
N ARG A 130 -1.48 -15.87 -21.80
CA ARG A 130 -0.64 -16.96 -22.34
C ARG A 130 -0.64 -18.21 -21.44
N ALA A 131 -1.02 -18.07 -20.18
CA ALA A 131 -1.11 -19.13 -19.19
C ALA A 131 -2.21 -18.78 -18.18
N ASP A 132 -2.70 -19.77 -17.42
CA ASP A 132 -3.56 -19.49 -16.28
C ASP A 132 -2.91 -18.42 -15.38
N PRO A 133 -3.67 -17.39 -14.95
CA PRO A 133 -3.11 -16.36 -14.08
C PRO A 133 -2.49 -17.00 -12.84
N PRO A 134 -1.30 -16.55 -12.37
CA PRO A 134 -0.68 -17.12 -11.18
C PRO A 134 -1.51 -16.72 -9.95
N TRP A 135 -2.39 -17.62 -9.53
CA TRP A 135 -3.16 -17.48 -8.30
C TRP A 135 -2.26 -17.79 -7.11
N SER A 136 -2.17 -16.84 -6.17
CA SER A 136 -1.63 -17.15 -4.86
C SER A 136 -2.74 -17.74 -4.02
N GLU A 137 -2.55 -18.94 -3.50
CA GLU A 137 -3.33 -19.41 -2.37
C GLU A 137 -2.88 -18.67 -1.12
N CYS A 138 -3.84 -18.07 -0.43
CA CYS A 138 -3.61 -17.22 0.71
C CYS A 138 -4.48 -17.65 1.89
N ARG A 139 -4.06 -17.28 3.10
CA ARG A 139 -4.81 -17.51 4.32
C ARG A 139 -4.69 -16.31 5.25
N LEU A 140 -5.80 -15.89 5.83
CA LEU A 140 -5.87 -14.85 6.84
C LEU A 140 -6.47 -15.44 8.12
N LEU A 141 -5.72 -15.34 9.21
CA LEU A 141 -6.16 -15.70 10.56
C LEU A 141 -6.19 -14.45 11.42
N VAL A 142 -7.27 -14.26 12.16
CA VAL A 142 -7.39 -13.21 13.17
C VAL A 142 -7.92 -13.82 14.46
N SER A 143 -7.33 -13.46 15.59
CA SER A 143 -7.83 -13.85 16.91
C SER A 143 -7.39 -12.82 17.94
N ALA A 144 -8.36 -12.10 18.51
CA ALA A 144 -8.09 -10.99 19.44
C ALA A 144 -7.12 -9.96 18.84
N SER A 145 -5.94 -9.77 19.44
CA SER A 145 -4.90 -8.85 18.97
C SER A 145 -3.93 -9.46 17.95
N ARG A 146 -4.12 -10.74 17.59
CA ARG A 146 -3.18 -11.51 16.75
C ARG A 146 -3.69 -11.61 15.33
N LEU A 147 -2.77 -11.53 14.39
CA LEU A 147 -3.05 -11.65 12.96
C LEU A 147 -1.97 -12.51 12.30
N ARG A 148 -2.39 -13.38 11.38
CA ARG A 148 -1.48 -14.04 10.44
C ARG A 148 -2.04 -13.91 9.03
N SER A 149 -1.19 -13.53 8.10
CA SER A 149 -1.51 -13.48 6.67
C SER A 149 -0.43 -14.24 5.90
N ASP A 150 -0.80 -15.36 5.29
CA ASP A 150 0.04 -16.11 4.37
C ASP A 150 -0.36 -15.74 2.93
N GLN A 151 0.62 -15.33 2.12
CA GLN A 151 0.46 -14.96 0.70
C GLN A 151 1.43 -15.78 -0.14
N GLY A 152 1.00 -16.97 -0.56
CA GLY A 152 1.89 -17.95 -1.20
C GLY A 152 3.06 -18.32 -0.27
N PRO A 153 4.33 -18.09 -0.66
CA PRO A 153 5.48 -18.41 0.18
C PRO A 153 5.72 -17.39 1.30
N PHE A 154 5.15 -16.19 1.23
CA PHE A 154 5.40 -15.13 2.20
C PHE A 154 4.43 -15.25 3.37
N SER A 155 4.94 -15.09 4.59
CA SER A 155 4.12 -15.11 5.80
C SER A 155 4.30 -13.81 6.57
N PHE A 156 3.19 -13.30 7.07
CA PHE A 156 3.11 -12.16 7.95
C PHE A 156 2.45 -12.61 9.26
N VAL A 157 3.04 -12.27 10.39
CA VAL A 157 2.51 -12.58 11.72
C VAL A 157 2.61 -11.34 12.61
N GLU A 158 1.51 -10.93 13.23
CA GLU A 158 1.44 -9.91 14.25
C GLU A 158 0.93 -10.54 15.54
N VAL A 159 1.75 -10.50 16.60
CA VAL A 159 1.41 -11.08 17.91
C VAL A 159 1.88 -10.10 18.99
N ASP A 160 0.91 -9.65 19.80
CA ASP A 160 1.06 -8.66 20.86
C ASP A 160 1.60 -7.31 20.36
N ASP A 161 2.91 -7.10 20.49
CA ASP A 161 3.63 -5.86 20.18
C ASP A 161 4.63 -6.01 19.02
N ILE A 162 4.80 -7.22 18.49
CA ILE A 162 5.76 -7.53 17.42
C ILE A 162 5.03 -7.92 16.15
N ARG A 163 5.59 -7.47 15.03
CA ARG A 163 5.22 -7.87 13.67
C ARG A 163 6.42 -8.51 13.00
N ILE A 164 6.20 -9.67 12.37
CA ILE A 164 7.24 -10.45 11.69
C ILE A 164 6.79 -10.73 10.26
N HIS A 165 7.64 -10.40 9.29
CA HIS A 165 7.48 -10.76 7.90
C HIS A 165 8.56 -11.76 7.50
N HIS A 166 8.15 -12.94 7.05
CA HIS A 166 9.02 -13.99 6.57
C HIS A 166 9.10 -13.98 5.05
N ASP A 167 10.31 -13.81 4.54
CA ASP A 167 10.66 -14.05 3.16
C ASP A 167 11.50 -15.33 3.07
N PRO A 168 10.91 -16.48 2.72
CA PRO A 168 11.65 -17.73 2.64
C PRO A 168 12.65 -17.76 1.47
N ARG A 169 12.53 -16.88 0.47
CA ARG A 169 13.47 -16.85 -0.67
C ARG A 169 14.82 -16.30 -0.24
N ASN A 170 14.80 -15.36 0.70
CA ASN A 170 15.99 -14.76 1.30
C ASN A 170 16.35 -15.39 2.65
N LEU A 171 15.62 -16.42 3.09
CA LEU A 171 15.74 -17.03 4.42
C LEU A 171 15.73 -15.96 5.53
N GLN A 172 14.85 -14.97 5.40
CA GLN A 172 14.91 -13.72 6.17
C GLN A 172 13.61 -13.44 6.92
N PHE A 173 13.74 -13.00 8.17
CA PHE A 173 12.67 -12.44 8.99
C PHE A 173 12.88 -10.94 9.17
N ASN A 174 11.93 -10.11 8.75
CA ASN A 174 11.91 -8.69 9.06
C ASN A 174 11.00 -8.44 10.26
N VAL A 175 11.56 -7.88 11.33
CA VAL A 175 10.87 -7.68 12.61
C VAL A 175 10.61 -6.20 12.83
N HIS A 176 9.39 -5.85 13.20
CA HIS A 176 8.96 -4.46 13.43
C HIS A 176 8.10 -4.36 14.69
N ASN A 177 7.98 -3.14 15.23
CA ASN A 177 6.99 -2.86 16.27
C ASN A 177 5.59 -2.85 15.64
N ARG A 178 4.58 -3.23 16.41
CA ARG A 178 3.19 -3.09 16.01
C ARG A 178 2.87 -1.65 15.59
N GLY A 179 2.12 -1.48 14.51
CA GLY A 179 1.77 -0.16 13.95
C GLY A 179 2.88 0.52 13.12
N SER A 180 4.07 -0.07 13.01
CA SER A 180 5.12 0.47 12.14
C SER A 180 4.66 0.51 10.68
N ARG A 181 4.87 1.65 10.01
CA ARG A 181 4.59 1.81 8.58
C ARG A 181 5.72 1.14 7.78
N GLY A 182 5.42 0.16 6.94
CA GLY A 182 6.43 -0.38 6.01
C GLY A 182 6.11 -1.73 5.40
N LEU A 183 5.43 -2.61 6.15
CA LEU A 183 5.06 -3.95 5.68
C LEU A 183 3.61 -4.21 6.11
N ALA A 184 2.69 -4.21 5.14
CA ALA A 184 1.30 -4.57 5.35
C ALA A 184 1.08 -5.95 4.73
N GLY A 185 0.78 -6.95 5.58
CA GLY A 185 0.04 -8.13 5.11
C GLY A 185 -1.41 -7.74 4.84
N ASP A 186 -2.19 -8.64 4.25
CA ASP A 186 -3.63 -8.44 4.18
C ASP A 186 -4.22 -8.53 5.59
N ASP A 187 -5.24 -7.72 5.84
CA ASP A 187 -6.05 -7.78 7.04
C ASP A 187 -7.54 -7.85 6.65
N LEU A 188 -8.42 -7.92 7.66
CA LEU A 188 -9.86 -7.94 7.41
C LEU A 188 -10.33 -6.72 6.61
N SER A 189 -9.67 -5.57 6.72
CA SER A 189 -10.06 -4.36 6.00
C SER A 189 -9.75 -4.42 4.50
N SER A 190 -8.83 -5.29 4.07
CA SER A 190 -8.60 -5.61 2.66
C SER A 190 -9.76 -6.41 2.05
N LEU A 191 -10.48 -7.20 2.87
CA LEU A 191 -11.53 -8.11 2.43
C LEU A 191 -12.94 -7.57 2.70
N ARG A 192 -13.11 -6.79 3.78
CA ARG A 192 -14.35 -6.11 4.16
C ARG A 192 -14.02 -4.82 4.92
N ARG A 193 -14.38 -3.68 4.33
CA ARG A 193 -14.15 -2.38 4.97
C ARG A 193 -15.27 -2.07 5.97
N ILE A 194 -14.88 -1.78 7.21
CA ILE A 194 -15.76 -1.19 8.22
C ILE A 194 -15.19 0.20 8.58
N PRO A 195 -15.95 1.30 8.44
CA PRO A 195 -15.50 2.62 8.88
C PRO A 195 -15.10 2.62 10.36
N THR A 196 -14.09 3.41 10.75
CA THR A 196 -13.73 3.57 12.17
C THR A 196 -14.74 4.47 12.90
N SER A 197 -14.72 4.48 14.23
CA SER A 197 -15.55 5.40 15.04
C SER A 197 -15.37 6.85 14.61
N ASP A 198 -14.12 7.26 14.40
CA ASP A 198 -13.78 8.64 14.04
C ASP A 198 -14.28 8.97 12.63
N GLN A 199 -14.19 8.01 11.70
CA GLN A 199 -14.73 8.15 10.35
C GLN A 199 -16.26 8.23 10.34
N ALA A 200 -16.93 7.49 11.23
CA ALA A 200 -18.38 7.48 11.37
C ALA A 200 -18.91 8.74 12.08
N ALA A 201 -18.13 9.32 12.99
CA ALA A 201 -18.53 10.47 13.80
C ALA A 201 -18.35 11.82 13.08
N VAL A 202 -17.47 11.90 12.07
CA VAL A 202 -17.09 13.18 11.46
C VAL A 202 -17.74 13.38 10.11
N GLY A 203 -18.71 14.29 10.04
CA GLY A 203 -19.08 15.00 8.80
C GLY A 203 -19.57 14.13 7.64
N LEU A 204 -20.04 12.90 7.90
CA LEU A 204 -20.67 12.06 6.89
C LEU A 204 -21.95 12.71 6.37
N ILE A 205 -22.12 12.65 5.06
CA ILE A 205 -23.29 13.19 4.36
C ILE A 205 -23.76 12.19 3.33
N VAL A 206 -25.07 12.12 3.15
CA VAL A 206 -25.69 11.37 2.07
C VAL A 206 -25.56 12.20 0.79
N LEU A 207 -24.94 11.61 -0.23
CA LEU A 207 -24.77 12.22 -1.55
C LEU A 207 -25.88 11.81 -2.51
N ARG A 208 -26.21 10.51 -2.50
CA ARG A 208 -27.22 9.90 -3.37
C ARG A 208 -27.76 8.63 -2.73
N ARG A 209 -29.02 8.31 -3.02
CA ARG A 209 -29.68 7.04 -2.69
C ARG A 209 -30.31 6.47 -3.95
N GLU A 210 -30.00 5.23 -4.27
CA GLU A 210 -30.46 4.56 -5.49
C GLU A 210 -30.46 3.06 -5.27
N ASP A 211 -31.57 2.38 -5.59
CA ASP A 211 -31.70 0.92 -5.57
C ASP A 211 -31.24 0.25 -4.26
N GLY A 212 -31.55 0.86 -3.11
CA GLY A 212 -31.15 0.34 -1.80
C GLY A 212 -29.66 0.56 -1.47
N LEU A 213 -28.92 1.28 -2.31
CA LEU A 213 -27.56 1.72 -2.06
C LEU A 213 -27.52 3.20 -1.70
N VAL A 214 -26.55 3.55 -0.86
CA VAL A 214 -26.34 4.91 -0.37
C VAL A 214 -24.90 5.30 -0.64
N GLU A 215 -24.71 6.37 -1.42
CA GLU A 215 -23.40 6.99 -1.60
C GLU A 215 -23.18 8.02 -0.49
N LEU A 216 -22.11 7.84 0.27
CA LEU A 216 -21.69 8.70 1.36
C LEU A 216 -20.40 9.43 1.00
N GLY A 217 -20.33 10.70 1.42
CA GLY A 217 -19.13 11.51 1.39
C GLY A 217 -18.82 12.09 2.76
N TRP A 218 -17.64 12.70 2.89
CA TRP A 218 -17.26 13.46 4.07
C TRP A 218 -17.25 14.94 3.72
N ARG A 219 -17.75 15.80 4.61
CA ARG A 219 -17.50 17.24 4.49
C ARG A 219 -16.01 17.52 4.67
N ASP A 220 -15.44 18.37 3.82
CA ASP A 220 -14.07 18.85 4.02
C ASP A 220 -14.02 19.71 5.29
N PRO A 221 -13.20 19.35 6.30
CA PRO A 221 -13.05 20.16 7.50
C PRO A 221 -12.54 21.58 7.22
N GLN A 222 -11.81 21.77 6.12
CA GLN A 222 -11.27 23.08 5.71
C GLN A 222 -12.26 23.89 4.88
N ASP A 223 -13.25 23.23 4.28
CA ASP A 223 -14.27 23.84 3.43
C ASP A 223 -15.61 23.09 3.59
N PRO A 224 -16.42 23.48 4.59
CA PRO A 224 -17.66 22.77 4.94
C PRO A 224 -18.72 22.71 3.83
N LEU A 225 -18.55 23.48 2.75
CA LEU A 225 -19.41 23.49 1.57
C LEU A 225 -18.95 22.50 0.49
N SER A 226 -17.81 21.85 0.69
CA SER A 226 -17.24 20.88 -0.23
C SER A 226 -17.19 19.48 0.35
N ILE A 227 -17.20 18.50 -0.54
CA ILE A 227 -17.10 17.08 -0.22
C ILE A 227 -15.62 16.69 -0.32
N ALA A 228 -15.02 16.33 0.82
CA ALA A 228 -13.70 15.74 0.85
C ALA A 228 -13.77 14.27 0.41
N PRO A 229 -12.79 13.81 -0.39
CA PRO A 229 -12.56 12.38 -0.54
C PRO A 229 -12.10 11.76 0.80
N PRO A 230 -12.30 10.44 1.02
CA PRO A 230 -12.81 9.42 0.10
C PRO A 230 -14.34 9.49 -0.12
N ARG A 231 -14.89 8.64 -0.99
CA ARG A 231 -16.33 8.34 -1.06
C ARG A 231 -16.57 6.86 -0.76
N MET A 232 -17.75 6.52 -0.28
CA MET A 232 -18.14 5.11 -0.11
C MET A 232 -19.58 4.87 -0.52
N THR A 233 -19.85 3.69 -1.03
CA THR A 233 -21.20 3.20 -1.29
C THR A 233 -21.50 2.08 -0.30
N VAL A 234 -22.68 2.15 0.28
CA VAL A 234 -23.11 1.28 1.38
C VAL A 234 -24.47 0.70 1.04
N ASP A 235 -24.66 -0.59 1.33
CA ASP A 235 -25.98 -1.20 1.32
C ASP A 235 -26.84 -0.59 2.45
N GLU A 236 -27.99 0.00 2.10
CA GLU A 236 -28.82 0.75 3.04
C GLU A 236 -29.37 -0.13 4.17
N ALA A 237 -29.70 -1.39 3.85
CA ALA A 237 -30.36 -2.31 4.76
C ALA A 237 -29.39 -2.86 5.83
N THR A 238 -28.19 -3.26 5.41
CA THR A 238 -27.21 -3.91 6.29
C THR A 238 -26.14 -2.95 6.81
N GLY A 239 -25.96 -1.80 6.15
CA GLY A 239 -24.85 -0.89 6.40
C GLY A 239 -23.50 -1.45 5.92
N VAL A 240 -23.46 -2.53 5.15
CA VAL A 240 -22.19 -3.07 4.63
C VAL A 240 -21.66 -2.19 3.50
N VAL A 241 -20.36 -1.84 3.57
CA VAL A 241 -19.69 -1.08 2.50
C VAL A 241 -19.51 -1.99 1.29
N VAL A 242 -20.10 -1.61 0.15
CA VAL A 242 -20.00 -2.33 -1.13
C VAL A 242 -18.98 -1.71 -2.08
N ALA A 243 -18.70 -0.41 -1.94
CA ALA A 243 -17.68 0.26 -2.74
C ALA A 243 -16.99 1.38 -1.96
N ARG A 244 -15.74 1.68 -2.33
CA ARG A 244 -15.00 2.83 -1.80
C ARG A 244 -14.05 3.40 -2.84
N SER A 245 -14.10 4.71 -3.01
CA SER A 245 -13.18 5.48 -3.84
C SER A 245 -12.23 6.28 -2.94
N GLN A 246 -10.93 6.11 -3.12
CA GLN A 246 -9.91 6.82 -2.36
C GLN A 246 -8.86 7.41 -3.31
N PRO A 247 -8.85 8.74 -3.53
CA PRO A 247 -7.73 9.40 -4.16
C PRO A 247 -6.52 9.43 -3.22
N ASP A 248 -5.34 9.45 -3.79
CA ASP A 248 -4.10 9.66 -3.04
C ASP A 248 -3.85 11.14 -2.76
N ALA A 249 -2.89 11.40 -1.87
CA ALA A 249 -2.60 12.71 -1.31
C ALA A 249 -2.25 13.82 -2.33
N GLY A 250 -2.01 13.48 -3.60
CA GLY A 250 -1.78 14.43 -4.69
C GLY A 250 -2.82 14.37 -5.81
N GLY A 251 -3.86 13.55 -5.67
CA GLY A 251 -4.95 13.43 -6.65
C GLY A 251 -4.60 12.77 -8.00
N ALA A 252 -3.32 12.63 -8.32
CA ALA A 252 -2.88 12.05 -9.60
C ALA A 252 -3.24 10.56 -9.76
N ARG A 253 -3.47 9.85 -8.65
CA ARG A 253 -3.96 8.48 -8.68
C ARG A 253 -5.21 8.39 -7.80
N HIS A 254 -5.95 7.32 -8.02
CA HIS A 254 -7.05 6.94 -7.15
C HIS A 254 -7.17 5.43 -7.09
N THR A 255 -7.71 4.95 -5.97
CA THR A 255 -7.92 3.52 -5.71
C THR A 255 -9.40 3.27 -5.49
N GLU A 256 -9.93 2.34 -6.25
CA GLU A 256 -11.29 1.84 -6.14
C GLU A 256 -11.29 0.48 -5.45
N PHE A 257 -12.22 0.30 -4.53
CA PHE A 257 -12.52 -0.96 -3.88
C PHE A 257 -13.96 -1.36 -4.20
N ARG A 258 -14.17 -2.63 -4.50
CA ARG A 258 -15.49 -3.24 -4.72
C ARG A 258 -15.58 -4.52 -3.89
N PHE A 259 -16.63 -4.64 -3.11
CA PHE A 259 -16.94 -5.81 -2.28
C PHE A 259 -18.20 -6.44 -2.86
N LEU A 260 -18.03 -7.63 -3.44
CA LEU A 260 -19.02 -8.27 -4.30
C LEU A 260 -19.64 -9.48 -3.62
N ASP A 261 -20.85 -9.80 -4.05
CA ASP A 261 -21.57 -11.02 -3.68
C ASP A 261 -21.67 -11.21 -2.16
N LEU A 262 -22.26 -10.19 -1.52
CA LEU A 262 -22.50 -10.19 -0.07
C LEU A 262 -23.32 -11.41 0.32
N THR A 263 -22.75 -12.22 1.20
CA THR A 263 -23.38 -13.44 1.73
C THR A 263 -23.41 -13.36 3.24
N THR A 264 -24.50 -13.81 3.86
CA THR A 264 -24.59 -13.94 5.31
C THR A 264 -24.07 -15.31 5.76
N PHE A 265 -23.19 -15.31 6.76
CA PHE A 265 -22.56 -16.48 7.34
C PHE A 265 -22.92 -16.62 8.82
N GLY A 266 -23.19 -17.85 9.25
CA GLY A 266 -23.67 -18.11 10.61
C GLY A 266 -25.01 -17.40 10.84
N ASP A 267 -25.19 -16.87 12.05
CA ASP A 267 -26.46 -16.26 12.42
C ASP A 267 -26.60 -14.82 11.84
N ASP A 268 -25.52 -14.01 11.77
CA ASP A 268 -25.66 -12.58 11.43
C ASP A 268 -24.50 -11.92 10.64
N ILE A 269 -23.42 -12.63 10.29
CA ILE A 269 -22.22 -11.98 9.72
C ILE A 269 -22.34 -11.85 8.20
N THR A 270 -22.60 -10.65 7.70
CA THR A 270 -22.61 -10.38 6.25
C THR A 270 -21.21 -10.05 5.74
N PHE A 271 -20.72 -10.82 4.77
CA PHE A 271 -19.35 -10.72 4.24
C PHE A 271 -19.32 -10.92 2.72
N PRO A 272 -18.48 -10.19 1.96
CA PRO A 272 -18.36 -10.39 0.52
C PRO A 272 -17.69 -11.73 0.17
N ARG A 273 -18.01 -12.31 -0.98
CA ARG A 273 -17.30 -13.48 -1.52
C ARG A 273 -16.11 -13.09 -2.39
N ALA A 274 -16.11 -11.88 -2.93
CA ALA A 274 -14.99 -11.34 -3.68
C ALA A 274 -14.72 -9.88 -3.33
N ALA A 275 -13.46 -9.48 -3.36
CA ALA A 275 -13.03 -8.10 -3.19
C ALA A 275 -12.06 -7.70 -4.30
N VAL A 276 -12.41 -6.66 -5.05
CA VAL A 276 -11.58 -6.11 -6.13
C VAL A 276 -11.02 -4.77 -5.69
N GLN A 277 -9.71 -4.62 -5.84
CA GLN A 277 -8.99 -3.36 -5.71
C GLN A 277 -8.42 -2.97 -7.07
N ALA A 278 -8.83 -1.82 -7.58
CA ALA A 278 -8.31 -1.24 -8.81
C ALA A 278 -7.58 0.06 -8.51
N ARG A 279 -6.38 0.24 -9.08
CA ARG A 279 -5.59 1.47 -8.93
C ARG A 279 -5.44 2.14 -10.29
N PHE A 280 -5.81 3.40 -10.34
CA PHE A 280 -5.80 4.22 -11.54
C PHE A 280 -4.75 5.31 -11.40
N SER A 281 -4.09 5.66 -12.50
CA SER A 281 -3.23 6.85 -12.61
C SER A 281 -3.81 7.74 -13.69
N GLY A 282 -4.28 8.92 -13.33
CA GLY A 282 -5.23 9.69 -14.15
C GLY A 282 -6.54 8.91 -14.31
N ASP A 283 -6.99 8.78 -15.56
CA ASP A 283 -8.17 8.02 -15.96
C ASP A 283 -7.88 6.54 -16.26
N ARG A 284 -6.61 6.10 -16.21
CA ARG A 284 -6.20 4.76 -16.66
C ARG A 284 -5.93 3.77 -15.53
N LEU A 285 -6.52 2.60 -15.63
CA LEU A 285 -6.26 1.45 -14.78
C LEU A 285 -4.80 1.01 -14.93
N ARG A 286 -4.07 0.91 -13.82
CA ARG A 286 -2.66 0.49 -13.79
C ARG A 286 -2.46 -0.83 -13.09
N MET A 287 -3.25 -1.11 -12.06
CA MET A 287 -3.13 -2.34 -11.27
C MET A 287 -4.50 -2.81 -10.86
N ILE A 288 -4.67 -4.13 -10.87
CA ILE A 288 -5.82 -4.79 -10.27
C ILE A 288 -5.34 -5.84 -9.28
N ALA A 289 -6.04 -5.95 -8.16
CA ALA A 289 -5.96 -7.07 -7.24
C ALA A 289 -7.36 -7.62 -7.00
N VAL A 290 -7.53 -8.94 -7.17
CA VAL A 290 -8.80 -9.62 -6.93
C VAL A 290 -8.59 -10.70 -5.87
N HIS A 291 -9.39 -10.61 -4.82
CA HIS A 291 -9.47 -11.60 -3.75
C HIS A 291 -10.77 -12.37 -3.94
N VAL A 292 -10.70 -13.70 -4.03
CA VAL A 292 -11.86 -14.59 -4.04
C VAL A 292 -11.80 -15.50 -2.84
N LEU A 293 -12.84 -15.46 -2.00
CA LEU A 293 -12.86 -16.12 -0.70
C LEU A 293 -13.48 -17.51 -0.84
N ASP A 294 -12.67 -18.54 -0.59
CA ASP A 294 -13.04 -19.93 -0.80
C ASP A 294 -13.65 -20.55 0.47
N GLU A 295 -12.99 -20.36 1.61
CA GLU A 295 -13.44 -20.86 2.91
C GLU A 295 -13.44 -19.71 3.93
N LEU A 296 -14.53 -19.60 4.68
CA LEU A 296 -14.75 -18.55 5.68
C LEU A 296 -15.25 -19.21 6.96
N ARG A 297 -14.51 -19.04 8.05
CA ARG A 297 -14.93 -19.46 9.39
C ARG A 297 -14.81 -18.27 10.33
N PHE A 298 -15.89 -17.96 11.04
CA PHE A 298 -15.96 -16.84 11.97
C PHE A 298 -16.26 -17.34 13.37
N ASN A 299 -15.63 -16.71 14.36
CA ASN A 299 -15.84 -16.96 15.78
C ASN A 299 -15.60 -18.42 16.24
N GLU A 300 -14.96 -19.23 15.40
CA GLU A 300 -14.41 -20.52 15.80
C GLU A 300 -13.06 -20.33 16.51
N PRO A 301 -12.73 -21.18 17.51
CA PRO A 301 -11.43 -21.11 18.18
C PRO A 301 -10.28 -21.34 17.20
N VAL A 302 -9.38 -20.35 17.09
CA VAL A 302 -8.12 -20.50 16.33
C VAL A 302 -7.02 -20.94 17.31
N PRO A 303 -6.34 -22.08 17.07
CA PRO A 303 -5.32 -22.56 17.99
C PRO A 303 -4.11 -21.62 18.01
N ASP A 304 -3.48 -21.48 19.18
CA ASP A 304 -2.32 -20.60 19.36
C ASP A 304 -1.15 -20.95 18.44
N SER A 305 -0.99 -22.23 18.10
CA SER A 305 0.03 -22.71 17.17
C SER A 305 -0.14 -22.14 15.76
N ALA A 306 -1.32 -21.68 15.38
CA ALA A 306 -1.55 -21.09 14.07
C ALA A 306 -0.83 -19.75 13.89
N PHE A 307 -0.55 -19.02 14.98
CA PHE A 307 0.19 -17.76 14.97
C PHE A 307 1.70 -17.94 15.19
N GLN A 308 2.18 -19.18 15.28
CA GLN A 308 3.60 -19.46 15.42
C GLN A 308 4.30 -19.44 14.06
N LEU A 309 5.51 -18.90 14.06
CA LEU A 309 6.37 -18.83 12.89
C LEU A 309 7.70 -19.52 13.24
N ALA A 310 7.94 -20.67 12.62
CA ALA A 310 9.16 -21.42 12.84
C ALA A 310 10.34 -20.76 12.11
N GLY A 311 11.49 -20.71 12.78
CA GLY A 311 12.76 -20.26 12.23
C GLY A 311 13.79 -21.38 12.25
N ARG A 312 14.63 -21.45 11.23
CA ARG A 312 15.75 -22.41 11.17
C ARG A 312 17.06 -21.69 11.45
N ALA A 313 17.99 -22.39 12.10
CA ALA A 313 19.34 -21.91 12.34
C ALA A 313 19.96 -21.39 11.03
N GLY A 314 20.57 -20.21 11.08
CA GLY A 314 21.14 -19.52 9.93
C GLY A 314 20.19 -18.62 9.14
N HIS A 315 18.87 -18.66 9.38
CA HIS A 315 17.96 -17.62 8.85
C HIS A 315 18.39 -16.24 9.35
N VAL A 316 18.29 -15.22 8.51
CA VAL A 316 18.67 -13.85 8.88
C VAL A 316 17.49 -13.15 9.56
N ILE A 317 17.71 -12.62 10.75
CA ILE A 317 16.78 -11.72 11.42
C ILE A 317 17.21 -10.29 11.13
N VAL A 318 16.35 -9.51 10.51
CA VAL A 318 16.50 -8.07 10.31
C VAL A 318 15.52 -7.36 11.23
N ASP A 319 16.01 -6.94 12.39
CA ASP A 319 15.20 -6.26 13.39
C ASP A 319 15.22 -4.74 13.16
N CYS A 320 14.03 -4.20 12.92
CA CYS A 320 13.76 -2.80 12.63
C CYS A 320 12.91 -2.15 13.73
N ARG A 321 12.79 -2.78 14.91
CA ARG A 321 12.10 -2.18 16.08
C ARG A 321 12.84 -0.96 16.63
N ASP A 322 14.17 -0.96 16.55
CA ASP A 322 15.06 0.14 16.92
C ASP A 322 15.98 0.54 15.74
N ALA A 323 17.24 0.88 16.01
CA ALA A 323 18.28 0.93 14.99
C ALA A 323 18.36 -0.42 14.27
N LYS A 324 18.23 -0.39 12.93
CA LYS A 324 18.22 -1.57 12.08
C LYS A 324 19.44 -2.44 12.36
N ARG A 325 19.19 -3.66 12.84
CA ARG A 325 20.21 -4.66 13.15
C ARG A 325 19.91 -5.94 12.37
N ALA A 326 20.94 -6.64 11.94
CA ALA A 326 20.80 -7.91 11.24
C ALA A 326 21.74 -8.94 11.85
N TRP A 327 21.23 -10.13 12.15
CA TRP A 327 22.01 -11.25 12.68
C TRP A 327 21.39 -12.60 12.30
N PRO A 328 22.19 -13.66 12.19
CA PRO A 328 21.65 -15.01 11.96
C PRO A 328 20.95 -15.53 13.21
N LEU A 329 19.83 -16.23 13.03
CA LEU A 329 19.15 -16.99 14.06
C LEU A 329 20.08 -18.14 14.50
N PRO A 330 20.45 -18.23 15.79
CA PRO A 330 21.49 -19.16 16.24
C PRO A 330 21.04 -20.62 16.25
N GLU A 331 19.76 -20.89 16.49
CA GLU A 331 19.19 -22.23 16.64
C GLU A 331 17.79 -22.31 16.01
N ASN A 332 17.29 -23.52 15.80
CA ASN A 332 15.91 -23.70 15.34
C ASN A 332 14.94 -23.26 16.44
N THR A 333 13.85 -22.60 16.07
CA THR A 333 12.76 -22.23 16.98
C THR A 333 11.42 -22.51 16.32
N ASP A 334 10.48 -23.05 17.08
CA ASP A 334 9.11 -23.27 16.61
C ASP A 334 8.27 -21.98 16.69
N ASP A 335 8.65 -21.04 17.56
CA ASP A 335 7.96 -19.78 17.79
C ASP A 335 8.97 -18.62 17.85
N LEU A 336 9.22 -18.02 16.69
CA LEU A 336 10.16 -16.91 16.56
C LEU A 336 9.73 -15.67 17.36
N ALA A 337 8.42 -15.40 17.47
CA ALA A 337 7.93 -14.25 18.22
C ALA A 337 8.26 -14.38 19.72
N ARG A 338 8.04 -15.57 20.28
CA ARG A 338 8.43 -15.89 21.65
C ARG A 338 9.94 -15.80 21.84
N TRP A 339 10.72 -16.40 20.94
CA TRP A 339 12.19 -16.35 21.00
C TRP A 339 12.71 -14.90 20.98
N LEU A 340 12.17 -14.06 20.09
CA LEU A 340 12.56 -12.66 19.96
C LEU A 340 12.32 -11.87 21.26
N ARG A 341 11.24 -12.13 22.00
CA ARG A 341 10.98 -11.45 23.28
C ARG A 341 11.98 -11.83 24.36
N THR A 342 12.49 -13.06 24.35
CA THR A 342 13.51 -13.51 25.29
C THR A 342 14.90 -13.04 24.91
N ALA A 343 15.26 -13.14 23.63
CA ALA A 343 16.62 -12.86 23.13
C ALA A 343 16.88 -11.37 22.84
N SER A 344 15.85 -10.64 22.44
CA SER A 344 15.91 -9.21 22.13
C SER A 344 14.59 -8.55 22.55
N PRO A 345 14.35 -8.38 23.85
CA PRO A 345 13.13 -7.78 24.34
C PRO A 345 12.93 -6.43 23.65
N PRO A 346 11.69 -6.10 23.25
CA PRO A 346 11.42 -4.82 22.63
C PRO A 346 11.86 -3.73 23.58
N THR A 347 12.66 -2.78 23.08
CA THR A 347 12.82 -1.51 23.81
C THR A 347 11.41 -0.97 23.98
N PRO A 348 10.95 -0.69 25.22
CA PRO A 348 9.63 -0.11 25.43
C PRO A 348 9.53 1.05 24.47
N LEU A 349 8.48 1.07 23.63
CA LEU A 349 8.15 2.22 22.79
C LEU A 349 8.18 3.42 23.73
N ALA A 350 9.30 4.14 23.77
CA ALA A 350 9.57 5.15 24.79
C ALA A 350 8.68 6.33 24.44
N ALA A 351 7.41 6.22 24.85
CA ALA A 351 6.26 7.03 24.47
C ALA A 351 6.53 7.75 23.17
N ALA A 352 6.85 6.99 22.09
CA ALA A 352 7.67 7.42 20.95
C ALA A 352 7.69 8.92 20.90
N ALA A 353 8.70 9.53 21.53
CA ALA A 353 8.70 10.95 21.88
C ALA A 353 7.98 11.62 20.74
N ARG A 354 6.76 12.13 21.01
CA ARG A 354 6.06 12.98 20.07
C ARG A 354 7.11 14.04 19.85
N LEU A 355 7.89 13.90 18.78
CA LEU A 355 8.61 14.99 18.18
C LEU A 355 7.44 15.79 17.66
N GLU A 356 6.89 16.58 18.59
CA GLU A 356 5.84 17.53 18.37
C GLU A 356 6.25 18.21 17.08
N SER A 357 5.28 18.42 16.21
CA SER A 357 5.40 19.16 14.96
C SER A 357 6.30 20.42 15.10
N GLY A 358 6.44 20.98 16.31
CA GLY A 358 7.42 22.00 16.70
C GLY A 358 8.89 21.69 16.38
N SER A 359 9.39 20.47 16.62
CA SER A 359 10.81 20.11 16.35
C SER A 359 11.14 20.06 14.86
N ARG A 360 10.18 19.61 14.03
CA ARG A 360 10.29 19.57 12.58
C ARG A 360 10.19 20.99 12.00
N ASN A 361 9.30 21.83 12.53
CA ASN A 361 9.22 23.25 12.19
C ASN A 361 10.50 24.02 12.57
N TRP A 362 11.14 23.67 13.69
CA TRP A 362 12.42 24.26 14.09
C TRP A 362 13.57 23.93 13.12
N LEU A 363 13.65 22.68 12.65
CA LEU A 363 14.62 22.29 11.62
C LEU A 363 14.37 22.99 10.27
N TRP A 364 13.10 23.19 9.90
CA TRP A 364 12.74 23.99 8.72
C TRP A 364 13.11 25.47 8.88
N LEU A 365 12.89 26.05 10.07
CA LEU A 365 13.29 27.42 10.39
C LEU A 365 14.81 27.59 10.34
N LEU A 366 15.58 26.68 10.93
CA LEU A 366 17.04 26.71 10.87
C LEU A 366 17.57 26.59 9.44
N ASN A 367 17.01 25.69 8.63
CA ASN A 367 17.37 25.58 7.22
C ASN A 367 16.97 26.83 6.43
N GLY A 368 15.78 27.39 6.68
CA GLY A 368 15.33 28.63 6.06
C GLY A 368 16.25 29.82 6.37
N VAL A 369 16.62 30.00 7.63
CA VAL A 369 17.57 31.04 8.07
C VAL A 369 18.95 30.82 7.45
N GLY A 370 19.42 29.57 7.39
CA GLY A 370 20.69 29.22 6.75
C GLY A 370 20.72 29.59 5.25
N CYS A 371 19.67 29.24 4.51
CA CYS A 371 19.52 29.62 3.10
C CYS A 371 19.49 31.14 2.91
N LEU A 372 18.80 31.87 3.80
CA LEU A 372 18.69 33.32 3.76
C LEU A 372 20.05 33.99 4.03
N ALA A 373 20.82 33.48 5.00
CA ALA A 373 22.18 33.95 5.28
C ALA A 373 23.14 33.72 4.10
N ILE A 374 23.07 32.53 3.46
CA ILE A 374 23.85 32.24 2.25
C ILE A 374 23.45 33.18 1.10
N GLY A 375 22.16 33.41 0.90
CA GLY A 375 21.64 34.35 -0.10
C GLY A 375 22.19 35.77 0.10
N ILE A 376 22.17 36.28 1.34
CA ILE A 376 22.73 37.60 1.68
C ILE A 376 24.25 37.64 1.44
N ALA A 377 24.98 36.59 1.82
CA ALA A 377 26.42 36.50 1.61
C ALA A 377 26.79 36.54 0.13
N LEU A 378 26.06 35.80 -0.71
CA LEU A 378 26.25 35.80 -2.17
C LEU A 378 25.86 37.14 -2.80
N TRP A 379 24.79 37.77 -2.33
CA TRP A 379 24.37 39.10 -2.81
C TRP A 379 25.41 40.18 -2.49
N ARG A 380 25.94 40.20 -1.26
CA ARG A 380 27.03 41.12 -0.87
C ARG A 380 28.30 40.90 -1.71
N ARG A 381 28.61 39.65 -2.06
CA ARG A 381 29.75 39.32 -2.94
C ARG A 381 29.57 39.83 -4.37
N ARG A 382 28.35 39.90 -4.88
CA ARG A 382 28.05 40.46 -6.22
C ARG A 382 28.00 41.99 -6.24
N GLY A 383 27.69 42.62 -5.11
CA GLY A 383 27.69 44.07 -4.96
C GLY A 383 29.07 44.68 -4.70
N THR A 384 30.12 43.87 -4.55
CA THR A 384 31.48 44.37 -4.49
C THR A 384 31.97 44.53 -5.93
N PRO A 385 32.12 45.75 -6.47
CA PRO A 385 32.70 45.92 -7.79
C PRO A 385 34.09 45.27 -7.80
N PRO A 386 34.48 44.62 -8.91
CA PRO A 386 35.83 44.07 -9.01
C PRO A 386 36.83 45.18 -8.66
N PRO A 387 37.89 44.87 -7.91
CA PRO A 387 38.91 45.87 -7.60
C PRO A 387 39.38 46.49 -8.92
N GLU A 388 39.35 47.82 -8.95
CA GLU A 388 39.77 48.60 -10.10
C GLU A 388 41.15 48.07 -10.54
N PRO A 389 41.34 47.71 -11.83
CA PRO A 389 42.60 47.17 -12.28
C PRO A 389 43.70 48.18 -11.97
N ASP A 390 44.62 47.76 -11.11
CA ASP A 390 45.72 48.58 -10.62
C ASP A 390 46.55 49.06 -11.82
N ALA A 391 46.44 50.36 -12.14
CA ALA A 391 47.08 50.98 -13.30
C ALA A 391 48.62 50.88 -13.28
N THR A 392 49.19 50.44 -12.16
CA THR A 392 50.62 50.16 -12.02
C THR A 392 51.05 48.83 -12.65
N ARG A 393 50.13 47.91 -12.97
CA ARG A 393 50.48 46.58 -13.50
C ARG A 393 50.74 46.57 -15.02
N ASP A 394 50.22 47.55 -15.76
CA ASP A 394 50.45 47.65 -17.21
C ASP A 394 51.74 48.39 -17.60
N ALA A 395 52.27 49.24 -16.72
CA ALA A 395 53.56 49.91 -16.95
C ALA A 395 54.75 48.91 -17.01
N ASN A 396 54.66 47.80 -16.28
CA ASN A 396 55.70 46.76 -16.28
C ASN A 396 55.58 45.75 -17.43
N ARG A 397 54.49 45.77 -18.21
CA ARG A 397 54.32 44.87 -19.36
C ARG A 397 54.87 45.45 -20.68
N ALA A 398 55.09 46.77 -20.74
CA ALA A 398 55.64 47.43 -21.93
C ALA A 398 57.18 47.32 -22.06
N HIS A 399 57.91 47.03 -20.98
CA HIS A 399 59.38 46.96 -21.01
C HIS A 399 59.99 45.60 -21.38
N PHE A 400 59.18 44.55 -21.61
CA PHE A 400 59.66 43.19 -21.87
C PHE A 400 59.53 42.70 -23.33
N LYS A 401 59.24 43.60 -24.28
CA LYS A 401 59.11 43.28 -25.72
C LYS A 401 60.08 44.05 -26.63
N SER A 402 61.32 44.25 -26.19
CA SER A 402 62.41 44.64 -27.09
C SER A 402 63.70 43.91 -26.71
N SER A 403 63.82 42.66 -27.15
CA SER A 403 65.07 41.93 -27.36
C SER A 403 64.83 40.85 -28.40
#